data_AF-A0A9W4UA26-F1
#
_entry.id   AF-A0A9W4UA26-F1
#
_cell.length_a   1.000
_cell.length_b   1.000
_cell.length_c   1.000
_cell.angle_alpha   90.00
_cell.angle_beta   90.00
_cell.angle_gamma   90.00
#
_symmetry.space_group_name_H-M   'P 1'
#
loop_
_entity.id
_entity.type
_entity.pdbx_description
1 polymer ?
#
loop_
_entity_poly.entity_id
_entity_poly.type
_entity_poly.pdbx_seq_one_letter_code
_entity_poly.pdbx_strand_id
1 'polypeptide(L)'
;MEQGTANSAMSKLELIRIALDTSPDGWKDHLESIRSMMASLDFSDASQGESQREWQLSVLTVFQRVVHVGIDNEGSDVQDIMEWCLKQSLVLIHFYPEDVTLLALIGENWLLRAQKPLLNIHQEEQSSVSSGDSQYPMSTSVEAQSQTESAKFEAERRLDAADYVEARALLLPAVEYLKRAVAAARIQNKITGVLLTKAAEAYMSLGNVSSIKVNEPYFRAALLYLQEASRVPDYNLPAHLQHYLEDFGPVALG
;
A
#
# COMPACT_ATOMS: atom_id res chain seq x y z
N MET A 1 19.74 -25.78 5.57
CA MET A 1 18.37 -26.26 5.88
C MET A 1 18.30 -27.75 5.54
N GLU A 2 17.85 -28.62 6.45
CA GLU A 2 17.68 -30.05 6.15
C GLU A 2 16.61 -30.25 5.06
N GLN A 3 16.85 -31.11 4.09
CA GLN A 3 16.01 -31.23 2.88
C GLN A 3 14.55 -31.65 3.19
N GLY A 4 14.32 -32.32 4.32
CA GLY A 4 12.98 -32.69 4.81
C GLY A 4 12.16 -31.52 5.37
N THR A 5 12.80 -30.53 6.00
CA THR A 5 12.08 -29.35 6.53
C THR A 5 11.67 -28.40 5.40
N ALA A 6 12.50 -28.28 4.35
CA ALA A 6 12.20 -27.54 3.13
C ALA A 6 10.92 -28.03 2.44
N ASN A 7 10.83 -29.35 2.21
CA ASN A 7 9.70 -29.96 1.51
C ASN A 7 8.39 -29.85 2.31
N SER A 8 8.47 -29.95 3.64
CA SER A 8 7.32 -29.75 4.53
C SER A 8 6.81 -28.30 4.48
N ALA A 9 7.72 -27.32 4.50
CA ALA A 9 7.39 -25.90 4.39
C ALA A 9 6.73 -25.55 3.05
N MET A 10 7.22 -26.12 1.95
CA MET A 10 6.62 -25.93 0.61
C MET A 10 5.19 -26.46 0.54
N SER A 11 4.93 -27.68 1.03
CA SER A 11 3.59 -28.25 1.05
C SER A 11 2.62 -27.43 1.90
N LYS A 12 3.07 -26.93 3.06
CA LYS A 12 2.26 -26.04 3.91
C LYS A 12 1.94 -24.72 3.20
N LEU A 13 2.92 -24.12 2.54
CA LEU A 13 2.73 -22.88 1.80
C LEU A 13 1.67 -23.04 0.71
N GLU A 14 1.71 -24.16 -0.02
CA GLU A 14 0.74 -24.47 -1.06
C GLU A 14 -0.69 -24.60 -0.52
N LEU A 15 -0.85 -25.26 0.63
CA LEU A 15 -2.15 -25.37 1.31
C LEU A 15 -2.72 -23.99 1.68
N ILE A 16 -1.87 -23.09 2.20
CA ILE A 16 -2.27 -21.72 2.55
C ILE A 16 -2.70 -20.96 1.28
N ARG A 17 -1.95 -21.10 0.19
CA ARG A 17 -2.27 -20.47 -1.09
C ARG A 17 -3.63 -20.91 -1.61
N ILE A 18 -3.87 -22.22 -1.66
CA ILE A 18 -5.15 -22.79 -2.11
C ILE A 18 -6.31 -22.33 -1.22
N ALA A 19 -6.09 -22.27 0.09
CA ALA A 19 -7.11 -21.79 1.02
C ALA A 19 -7.48 -20.34 0.76
N LEU A 20 -6.50 -19.44 0.57
CA LEU A 20 -6.73 -18.04 0.25
C LEU A 20 -7.48 -17.84 -1.08
N ASP A 21 -7.22 -18.69 -2.07
CA ASP A 21 -7.89 -18.61 -3.37
C ASP A 21 -9.33 -19.16 -3.34
N THR A 22 -9.63 -20.09 -2.40
CA THR A 22 -10.95 -20.73 -2.28
C THR A 22 -11.87 -20.02 -1.29
N SER A 23 -11.32 -19.56 -0.17
CA SER A 23 -12.03 -18.91 0.93
C SER A 23 -11.11 -17.88 1.57
N PRO A 24 -11.18 -16.60 1.15
CA PRO A 24 -10.29 -15.55 1.64
C PRO A 24 -10.25 -15.47 3.17
N ASP A 25 -11.37 -15.71 3.85
CA ASP A 25 -11.49 -15.66 5.33
C ASP A 25 -10.85 -16.87 6.06
N GLY A 26 -10.46 -17.91 5.32
CA GLY A 26 -9.84 -19.12 5.87
C GLY A 26 -8.39 -18.90 6.35
N TRP A 27 -7.84 -17.70 6.21
CA TRP A 27 -6.47 -17.37 6.62
C TRP A 27 -6.23 -17.59 8.13
N LYS A 28 -7.26 -17.43 8.97
CA LYS A 28 -7.16 -17.57 10.43
C LYS A 28 -6.73 -18.97 10.85
N ASP A 29 -7.20 -20.00 10.13
CA ASP A 29 -6.87 -21.41 10.40
C ASP A 29 -5.40 -21.75 10.11
N HIS A 30 -4.70 -20.86 9.39
CA HIS A 30 -3.32 -21.05 8.96
C HIS A 30 -2.29 -20.30 9.80
N LEU A 31 -2.71 -19.46 10.75
CA LEU A 31 -1.80 -18.60 11.52
C LEU A 31 -0.73 -19.37 12.29
N GLU A 32 -1.08 -20.49 12.91
CA GLU A 32 -0.10 -21.33 13.62
C GLU A 32 0.94 -21.91 12.66
N SER A 33 0.50 -22.35 11.47
CA SER A 33 1.41 -22.87 10.44
C SER A 33 2.35 -21.78 9.91
N ILE A 34 1.84 -20.57 9.68
CA ILE A 34 2.62 -19.41 9.25
C ILE A 34 3.68 -19.06 10.30
N ARG A 35 3.29 -18.94 11.57
CA ARG A 35 4.21 -18.62 12.67
C ARG A 35 5.27 -19.70 12.87
N SER A 36 4.90 -20.98 12.76
CA SER A 36 5.85 -22.09 12.78
C SER A 36 6.87 -21.98 11.64
N MET A 37 6.43 -21.61 10.43
CA MET A 37 7.34 -21.35 9.31
C MET A 37 8.25 -20.15 9.61
N MET A 38 7.69 -19.01 10.06
CA MET A 38 8.47 -17.80 10.41
C MET A 38 9.58 -18.07 11.43
N ALA A 39 9.33 -18.94 12.41
CA ALA A 39 10.32 -19.33 13.42
C ALA A 39 11.45 -20.20 12.85
N SER A 40 11.18 -20.93 11.77
CA SER A 40 12.14 -21.84 11.13
C SER A 40 12.89 -21.24 9.95
N LEU A 41 12.35 -20.17 9.36
CA LEU A 41 12.87 -19.56 8.14
C LEU A 41 13.66 -18.30 8.44
N ASP A 42 14.89 -18.25 7.92
CA ASP A 42 15.75 -17.07 7.93
C ASP A 42 16.36 -16.90 6.53
N PHE A 43 16.14 -15.74 5.92
CA PHE A 43 16.66 -15.44 4.57
C PHE A 43 18.02 -14.73 4.60
N SER A 44 18.63 -14.58 5.78
CA SER A 44 19.97 -13.97 5.93
C SER A 44 21.08 -14.75 5.20
N ASP A 45 20.92 -16.07 5.06
CA ASP A 45 21.82 -16.94 4.29
C ASP A 45 21.25 -17.17 2.87
N ALA A 46 20.97 -16.08 2.15
CA ALA A 46 20.46 -16.13 0.78
C ALA A 46 21.52 -16.73 -0.15
N SER A 47 21.57 -18.07 -0.20
CA SER A 47 22.36 -18.80 -1.18
C SER A 47 21.93 -18.39 -2.59
N GLN A 48 22.89 -18.13 -3.47
CA GLN A 48 22.68 -17.52 -4.79
C GLN A 48 22.07 -18.51 -5.81
N GLY A 49 20.85 -18.99 -5.56
CA GLY A 49 20.11 -19.87 -6.46
C GLY A 49 18.78 -19.26 -6.92
N GLU A 50 18.48 -19.35 -8.22
CA GLU A 50 17.23 -18.86 -8.79
C GLU A 50 15.99 -19.56 -8.19
N SER A 51 16.04 -20.87 -7.99
CA SER A 51 14.95 -21.62 -7.35
C SER A 51 14.76 -21.26 -5.87
N GLN A 52 15.85 -20.90 -5.18
CA GLN A 52 15.78 -20.45 -3.79
C GLN A 52 15.12 -19.07 -3.71
N ARG A 53 15.50 -18.15 -4.60
CA ARG A 53 14.87 -16.84 -4.75
C ARG A 53 13.37 -16.99 -4.99
N GLU A 54 12.97 -17.77 -5.99
CA GLU A 54 11.54 -17.99 -6.32
C GLU A 54 10.73 -18.52 -5.14
N TRP A 55 11.29 -19.47 -4.39
CA TRP A 55 10.64 -19.99 -3.19
C TRP A 55 10.51 -18.94 -2.09
N GLN A 56 11.56 -18.16 -1.82
CA GLN A 56 11.53 -17.07 -0.82
C GLN A 56 10.49 -16.00 -1.19
N LEU A 57 10.42 -15.61 -2.47
CA LEU A 57 9.44 -14.67 -2.98
C LEU A 57 8.01 -15.22 -2.84
N SER A 58 7.82 -16.51 -3.12
CA SER A 58 6.51 -17.16 -2.95
C SER A 58 6.05 -17.13 -1.50
N VAL A 59 6.93 -17.45 -0.54
CA VAL A 59 6.63 -17.37 0.90
C VAL A 59 6.18 -15.96 1.29
N LEU A 60 6.96 -14.94 0.91
CA LEU A 60 6.63 -13.55 1.25
C LEU A 60 5.33 -13.09 0.60
N THR A 61 5.09 -13.47 -0.66
CA THR A 61 3.87 -13.09 -1.38
C THR A 61 2.62 -13.68 -0.71
N VAL A 62 2.65 -14.95 -0.32
CA VAL A 62 1.52 -15.60 0.36
C VAL A 62 1.30 -15.00 1.74
N PHE A 63 2.35 -14.77 2.53
CA PHE A 63 2.20 -14.21 3.86
C PHE A 63 1.71 -12.75 3.80
N GLN A 64 2.18 -11.96 2.84
CA GLN A 64 1.70 -10.60 2.63
C GLN A 64 0.21 -10.59 2.19
N ARG A 65 -0.25 -11.57 1.40
CA ARG A 65 -1.70 -11.74 1.10
C ARG A 65 -2.51 -12.02 2.36
N VAL A 66 -2.01 -12.86 3.28
CA VAL A 66 -2.65 -13.10 4.59
C VAL A 66 -2.76 -11.80 5.38
N VAL A 67 -1.67 -11.03 5.44
CA VAL A 67 -1.66 -9.72 6.12
C VAL A 67 -2.69 -8.78 5.51
N HIS A 68 -2.76 -8.71 4.17
CA HIS A 68 -3.70 -7.85 3.46
C HIS A 68 -5.16 -8.16 3.86
N VAL A 69 -5.57 -9.43 3.79
CA VAL A 69 -6.93 -9.84 4.18
C VAL A 69 -7.17 -9.72 5.69
N GLY A 70 -6.13 -9.92 6.50
CA GLY A 70 -6.24 -9.86 7.96
C GLY A 70 -6.42 -8.45 8.50
N ILE A 71 -5.81 -7.42 7.89
CA ILE A 71 -5.95 -6.02 8.31
C ILE A 71 -7.40 -5.53 8.20
N ASP A 72 -8.13 -5.97 7.16
CA ASP A 72 -9.53 -5.62 6.96
C ASP A 72 -10.48 -6.24 8.02
N ASN A 73 -10.01 -7.26 8.76
CA ASN A 73 -10.82 -8.12 9.64
C ASN A 73 -10.34 -8.15 11.11
N GLU A 74 -9.97 -6.99 11.67
CA GLU A 74 -9.41 -6.81 13.03
C GLU A 74 -7.90 -7.16 13.11
N GLY A 75 -7.08 -6.37 12.43
CA GLY A 75 -5.66 -6.61 12.11
C GLY A 75 -4.62 -6.81 13.23
N SER A 76 -4.98 -7.02 14.50
CA SER A 76 -3.98 -7.30 15.55
C SER A 76 -3.26 -8.63 15.34
N ASP A 77 -3.94 -9.61 14.76
CA ASP A 77 -3.47 -11.00 14.71
C ASP A 77 -2.47 -11.27 13.57
N VAL A 78 -2.19 -10.28 12.72
CA VAL A 78 -1.27 -10.39 11.57
C VAL A 78 -0.09 -9.42 11.64
N GLN A 79 0.00 -8.60 12.70
CA GLN A 79 1.03 -7.59 12.86
C GLN A 79 2.44 -8.19 12.87
N ASP A 80 2.62 -9.31 13.58
CA ASP A 80 3.88 -10.06 13.65
C ASP A 80 4.29 -10.60 12.27
N ILE A 81 3.33 -11.07 11.49
CA ILE A 81 3.54 -11.56 10.12
C ILE A 81 3.95 -10.40 9.20
N MET A 82 3.29 -9.25 9.32
CA MET A 82 3.62 -8.05 8.53
C MET A 82 5.05 -7.54 8.83
N GLU A 83 5.45 -7.53 10.10
CA GLU A 83 6.80 -7.16 10.53
C GLU A 83 7.86 -8.14 10.03
N TRP A 84 7.56 -9.44 10.11
CA TRP A 84 8.45 -10.46 9.59
C TRP A 84 8.62 -10.35 8.07
N CYS A 85 7.53 -10.17 7.31
CA CYS A 85 7.58 -10.02 5.86
C CYS A 85 8.44 -8.81 5.45
N LEU A 86 8.28 -7.67 6.12
CA LEU A 86 9.11 -6.49 5.86
C LEU A 86 10.58 -6.76 6.14
N LYS A 87 10.90 -7.33 7.32
CA LYS A 87 12.27 -7.64 7.71
C LYS A 87 12.95 -8.55 6.69
N GLN A 88 12.29 -9.64 6.32
CA GLN A 88 12.84 -10.60 5.37
C GLN A 88 12.96 -10.02 3.95
N SER A 89 12.00 -9.20 3.51
CA SER A 89 12.08 -8.52 2.22
C SER A 89 13.24 -7.53 2.16
N LEU A 90 13.51 -6.80 3.25
CA LEU A 90 14.67 -5.89 3.35
C LEU A 90 15.99 -6.64 3.36
N VAL A 91 16.05 -7.87 3.89
CA VAL A 91 17.23 -8.72 3.74
C VAL A 91 17.42 -9.10 2.27
N LEU A 92 16.36 -9.59 1.61
CA LEU A 92 16.44 -10.06 0.23
C LEU A 92 16.71 -8.96 -0.80
N ILE A 93 16.24 -7.73 -0.59
CA ILE A 93 16.48 -6.63 -1.52
C ILE A 93 17.97 -6.25 -1.59
N HIS A 94 18.77 -6.57 -0.57
CA HIS A 94 20.23 -6.42 -0.66
C HIS A 94 20.88 -7.40 -1.64
N PHE A 95 20.29 -8.58 -1.84
CA PHE A 95 20.76 -9.58 -2.79
C PHE A 95 20.14 -9.41 -4.18
N TYR A 96 18.89 -8.91 -4.25
CA TYR A 96 18.12 -8.75 -5.48
C TYR A 96 17.52 -7.33 -5.60
N PRO A 97 18.36 -6.29 -5.77
CA PRO A 97 17.95 -4.88 -5.61
C PRO A 97 16.93 -4.36 -6.63
N GLU A 98 16.83 -5.04 -7.78
CA GLU A 98 15.93 -4.69 -8.88
C GLU A 98 14.79 -5.73 -9.04
N ASP A 99 14.60 -6.62 -8.07
CA ASP A 99 13.47 -7.55 -8.11
C ASP A 99 12.16 -6.81 -7.91
N VAL A 100 11.33 -6.81 -8.96
CA VAL A 100 10.05 -6.07 -9.00
C VAL A 100 9.13 -6.51 -7.87
N THR A 101 9.07 -7.82 -7.60
CA THR A 101 8.18 -8.39 -6.59
C THR A 101 8.62 -7.97 -5.19
N LEU A 102 9.91 -8.01 -4.87
CA LEU A 102 10.41 -7.53 -3.57
C LEU A 102 10.16 -6.04 -3.37
N LEU A 103 10.47 -5.21 -4.37
CA LEU A 103 10.24 -3.77 -4.28
C LEU A 103 8.75 -3.47 -4.05
N ALA A 104 7.87 -4.17 -4.77
CA ALA A 104 6.43 -4.03 -4.61
C ALA A 104 5.96 -4.48 -3.21
N LEU A 105 6.42 -5.65 -2.72
CA LEU A 105 6.07 -6.17 -1.40
C LEU A 105 6.50 -5.22 -0.26
N ILE A 106 7.71 -4.66 -0.35
CA ILE A 106 8.19 -3.70 0.65
C ILE A 106 7.31 -2.45 0.63
N GLY A 107 7.05 -1.89 -0.55
CA GLY A 107 6.23 -0.70 -0.71
C GLY A 107 4.79 -0.90 -0.23
N GLU A 108 4.18 -2.04 -0.55
CA GLU A 108 2.84 -2.40 -0.09
C GLU A 108 2.79 -2.62 1.42
N ASN A 109 3.81 -3.22 2.03
CA ASN A 109 3.88 -3.39 3.48
C ASN A 109 3.86 -2.03 4.20
N TRP A 110 4.63 -1.05 3.70
CA TRP A 110 4.60 0.32 4.23
C TRP A 110 3.24 1.01 4.01
N LEU A 111 2.63 0.82 2.85
CA LEU A 111 1.30 1.36 2.54
C LEU A 111 0.23 0.78 3.48
N LEU A 112 0.30 -0.51 3.80
CA LEU A 112 -0.61 -1.16 4.73
C LEU A 112 -0.47 -0.64 6.16
N ARG A 113 0.77 -0.41 6.62
CA ARG A 113 1.03 0.22 7.93
C ARG A 113 0.41 1.62 8.02
N ALA A 114 0.40 2.36 6.92
CA ALA A 114 -0.17 3.71 6.89
C ALA A 114 -1.71 3.73 7.00
N GLN A 115 -2.41 2.61 6.79
CA GLN A 115 -3.87 2.59 6.77
C GLN A 115 -4.50 3.02 8.10
N LYS A 116 -3.89 2.64 9.24
CA LYS A 116 -4.44 3.00 10.55
C LYS A 116 -4.39 4.51 10.83
N PRO A 117 -3.26 5.21 10.72
CA PRO A 117 -3.25 6.66 10.89
C PRO A 117 -4.08 7.38 9.82
N LEU A 118 -4.12 6.88 8.57
CA LEU A 118 -5.01 7.44 7.53
C LEU A 118 -6.49 7.35 7.89
N LEU A 119 -6.92 6.22 8.47
CA LEU A 119 -8.29 6.04 8.94
C LEU A 119 -8.60 7.00 10.11
N ASN A 120 -7.68 7.17 11.05
CA ASN A 120 -7.85 8.10 12.16
C ASN A 120 -8.02 9.55 11.65
N ILE A 121 -7.16 9.98 10.72
CA ILE A 121 -7.27 11.30 10.06
C ILE A 121 -8.65 11.47 9.43
N HIS A 122 -9.11 10.46 8.67
CA HIS A 122 -10.41 10.52 8.02
C HIS A 122 -11.58 10.67 9.01
N GLN A 123 -11.52 9.96 10.16
CA GLN A 123 -12.54 10.05 11.21
C GLN A 123 -12.53 11.43 11.91
N GLU A 124 -11.35 11.98 12.18
CA GLU A 124 -11.20 13.32 12.77
C GLU A 124 -11.72 14.42 11.83
N GLU A 125 -11.46 14.29 10.53
CA GLU A 125 -11.97 15.22 9.52
C GLU A 125 -13.48 15.16 9.39
N GLN A 126 -14.08 13.97 9.36
CA GLN A 126 -15.54 13.82 9.30
C GLN A 126 -16.24 14.39 10.55
N SER A 127 -15.68 14.15 11.74
CA SER A 127 -16.26 14.67 12.98
C SER A 127 -16.20 16.20 13.07
N SER A 128 -15.20 16.83 12.45
CA SER A 128 -15.03 18.28 12.40
C SER A 128 -16.06 18.99 11.51
N VAL A 129 -16.56 18.33 10.46
CA VAL A 129 -17.55 18.92 9.51
C VAL A 129 -18.96 18.98 10.12
N SER A 130 -19.26 18.15 11.13
CA SER A 130 -20.62 18.03 11.71
C SER A 130 -21.03 19.16 12.66
N SER A 131 -20.17 20.14 12.94
CA SER A 131 -20.46 21.22 13.92
C SER A 131 -20.93 22.54 13.30
N GLY A 132 -21.24 22.57 12.00
CA GLY A 132 -21.51 23.80 11.24
C GLY A 132 -22.90 23.94 10.60
N ASP A 133 -23.89 23.10 10.94
CA ASP A 133 -25.23 23.25 10.34
C ASP A 133 -26.08 24.24 11.12
N SER A 134 -26.05 25.50 10.68
CA SER A 134 -27.16 26.44 10.87
C SER A 134 -27.27 27.39 9.66
N GLN A 135 -28.10 26.97 8.70
CA GLN A 135 -29.17 27.77 8.08
C GLN A 135 -28.86 29.15 7.42
N TYR A 136 -28.96 29.17 6.07
CA TYR A 136 -29.27 30.28 5.13
C TYR A 136 -28.10 31.18 4.59
N PRO A 137 -28.30 31.97 3.50
CA PRO A 137 -28.30 31.54 2.09
C PRO A 137 -27.30 32.33 1.21
N MET A 138 -26.83 31.74 0.10
CA MET A 138 -26.16 32.41 -1.04
C MET A 138 -24.98 33.34 -0.64
N SER A 139 -23.87 32.73 -0.20
CA SER A 139 -22.64 33.45 0.13
C SER A 139 -22.10 34.24 -1.07
N THR A 140 -21.74 35.50 -0.84
CA THR A 140 -21.03 36.32 -1.83
C THR A 140 -19.64 35.72 -2.12
N SER A 141 -19.10 35.97 -3.32
CA SER A 141 -17.80 35.41 -3.75
C SER A 141 -16.64 35.68 -2.78
N VAL A 142 -16.72 36.77 -2.01
CA VAL A 142 -15.72 37.18 -1.00
C VAL A 142 -15.83 36.35 0.28
N GLU A 143 -17.04 36.03 0.72
CA GLU A 143 -17.27 35.17 1.89
C GLU A 143 -16.89 33.72 1.59
N ALA A 144 -17.16 33.25 0.37
CA ALA A 144 -16.72 31.93 -0.10
C ALA A 144 -15.17 31.83 -0.17
N GLN A 145 -14.49 32.90 -0.60
CA GLN A 145 -13.03 32.97 -0.58
C GLN A 145 -12.47 32.96 0.85
N SER A 146 -13.05 33.74 1.76
CA SER A 146 -12.63 33.78 3.18
C SER A 146 -12.84 32.43 3.88
N GLN A 147 -13.95 31.73 3.61
CA GLN A 147 -14.20 30.39 4.12
C GLN A 147 -13.20 29.36 3.56
N THR A 148 -12.87 29.46 2.26
CA THR A 148 -11.88 28.59 1.61
C THR A 148 -10.48 28.81 2.20
N GLU A 149 -10.09 30.05 2.46
CA GLU A 149 -8.80 30.37 3.09
C GLU A 149 -8.73 29.90 4.54
N SER A 150 -9.81 30.05 5.30
CA SER A 150 -9.92 29.53 6.67
C SER A 150 -9.81 27.99 6.69
N ALA A 151 -10.50 27.30 5.78
CA ALA A 151 -10.43 25.84 5.66
C ALA A 151 -9.02 25.36 5.27
N LYS A 152 -8.35 26.06 4.34
CA LYS A 152 -6.94 25.78 3.99
C LYS A 152 -6.01 25.99 5.18
N PHE A 153 -6.21 27.06 5.95
CA PHE A 153 -5.39 27.34 7.12
C PHE A 153 -5.57 26.31 8.24
N GLU A 154 -6.80 25.85 8.45
CA GLU A 154 -7.09 24.78 9.41
C GLU A 154 -6.49 23.45 8.98
N ALA A 155 -6.61 23.09 7.69
CA ALA A 155 -5.97 21.89 7.14
C ALA A 155 -4.45 21.93 7.33
N GLU A 156 -3.80 23.08 7.08
CA GLU A 156 -2.36 23.24 7.28
C GLU A 156 -1.94 23.09 8.76
N ARG A 157 -2.77 23.51 9.72
CA ARG A 157 -2.49 23.29 11.15
C ARG A 157 -2.55 21.83 11.57
N ARG A 158 -3.40 21.03 10.92
CA ARG A 158 -3.56 19.60 11.24
C ARG A 158 -2.39 18.76 10.77
N LEU A 159 -1.58 19.24 9.82
CA LEU A 159 -0.42 18.52 9.29
C LEU A 159 0.62 18.16 10.36
N ASP A 160 0.68 18.92 11.45
CA ASP A 160 1.58 18.67 12.59
C ASP A 160 0.97 17.73 13.64
N ALA A 161 -0.27 17.26 13.44
CA ALA A 161 -0.88 16.26 14.30
C ALA A 161 -0.17 14.90 14.19
N ALA A 162 -0.27 14.11 15.26
CA ALA A 162 0.47 12.85 15.39
C ALA A 162 0.18 11.88 14.22
N ASP A 163 -1.09 11.64 13.88
CA ASP A 163 -1.46 10.73 12.79
C ASP A 163 -0.98 11.24 11.43
N TYR A 164 -0.97 12.56 11.17
CA TYR A 164 -0.45 13.14 9.93
C TYR A 164 1.07 12.98 9.81
N VAL A 165 1.81 13.13 10.91
CA VAL A 165 3.26 12.89 10.95
C VAL A 165 3.57 11.41 10.73
N GLU A 166 2.84 10.53 11.43
CA GLU A 166 3.00 9.08 11.32
C GLU A 166 2.66 8.57 9.91
N ALA A 167 1.51 8.97 9.36
CA ALA A 167 1.11 8.60 8.00
C ALA A 167 2.18 9.00 6.97
N ARG A 168 2.71 10.23 7.05
CA ARG A 168 3.80 10.67 6.16
C ARG A 168 5.06 9.83 6.31
N ALA A 169 5.46 9.53 7.55
CA ALA A 169 6.65 8.72 7.82
C ALA A 169 6.54 7.30 7.24
N LEU A 170 5.33 6.74 7.18
CA LEU A 170 5.05 5.43 6.58
C LEU A 170 4.85 5.50 5.06
N LEU A 171 4.24 6.56 4.54
CA LEU A 171 3.94 6.72 3.10
C LEU A 171 5.17 7.09 2.26
N LEU A 172 6.15 7.80 2.82
CA LEU A 172 7.39 8.12 2.13
C LEU A 172 8.13 6.86 1.64
N PRO A 173 8.44 5.86 2.49
CA PRO A 173 9.05 4.63 2.01
C PRO A 173 8.12 3.83 1.09
N ALA A 174 6.79 3.84 1.32
CA ALA A 174 5.84 3.19 0.42
C ALA A 174 5.96 3.70 -1.02
N VAL A 175 5.92 5.03 -1.19
CA VAL A 175 6.07 5.70 -2.48
C VAL A 175 7.43 5.41 -3.11
N GLU A 176 8.52 5.48 -2.34
CA GLU A 176 9.87 5.27 -2.87
C GLU A 176 10.05 3.84 -3.42
N TYR A 177 9.64 2.82 -2.65
CA TYR A 177 9.75 1.42 -3.07
C TYR A 177 8.81 1.09 -4.24
N LEU A 178 7.57 1.57 -4.24
CA LEU A 178 6.62 1.36 -5.34
C LEU A 178 7.06 2.06 -6.63
N LYS A 179 7.59 3.28 -6.53
CA LYS A 179 8.18 4.00 -7.67
C LYS A 179 9.35 3.21 -8.27
N ARG A 180 10.25 2.69 -7.42
CA ARG A 180 11.35 1.82 -7.87
C ARG A 180 10.85 0.52 -8.50
N ALA A 181 9.84 -0.11 -7.91
CA ALA A 181 9.21 -1.31 -8.47
C ALA A 181 8.67 -1.04 -9.89
N VAL A 182 7.96 0.08 -10.09
CA VAL A 182 7.45 0.47 -11.42
C VAL A 182 8.60 0.72 -12.40
N ALA A 183 9.66 1.41 -11.98
CA ALA A 183 10.82 1.65 -12.84
C ALA A 183 11.49 0.34 -13.27
N ALA A 184 11.75 -0.58 -12.33
CA ALA A 184 12.31 -1.89 -12.61
C ALA A 184 11.38 -2.73 -13.50
N ALA A 185 10.06 -2.68 -13.26
CA ALA A 185 9.06 -3.39 -14.05
C ALA A 185 9.01 -2.92 -15.50
N ARG A 186 9.16 -1.60 -15.75
CA ARG A 186 9.26 -1.05 -17.11
C ARG A 186 10.50 -1.56 -17.83
N ILE A 187 11.65 -1.56 -17.16
CA ILE A 187 12.91 -2.06 -17.73
C ILE A 187 12.82 -3.56 -18.05
N GLN A 188 12.17 -4.34 -17.19
CA GLN A 188 12.01 -5.79 -17.33
C GLN A 188 10.80 -6.20 -18.18
N ASN A 189 10.00 -5.25 -18.67
CA ASN A 189 8.74 -5.48 -19.37
C ASN A 189 7.75 -6.37 -18.57
N LYS A 190 7.66 -6.12 -17.26
CA LYS A 190 6.79 -6.81 -16.30
C LYS A 190 5.77 -5.86 -15.65
N ILE A 191 5.45 -4.76 -16.32
CA ILE A 191 4.51 -3.79 -15.78
C ILE A 191 3.11 -4.41 -15.67
N THR A 192 2.44 -4.21 -14.54
CA THR A 192 1.07 -4.68 -14.30
C THR A 192 0.20 -3.53 -13.83
N GLY A 193 -1.09 -3.59 -14.16
CA GLY A 193 -2.04 -2.59 -13.69
C GLY A 193 -2.19 -2.58 -12.16
N VAL A 194 -2.04 -3.75 -11.51
CA VAL A 194 -2.04 -3.87 -10.05
C VAL A 194 -0.90 -3.05 -9.43
N LEU A 195 0.33 -3.19 -9.96
CA LEU A 195 1.48 -2.45 -9.44
C LEU A 195 1.32 -0.94 -9.62
N LEU A 196 0.87 -0.51 -10.81
CA LEU A 196 0.61 0.90 -11.10
C LEU A 196 -0.47 1.48 -10.19
N THR A 197 -1.53 0.73 -9.93
CA THR A 197 -2.61 1.12 -9.02
C THR A 197 -2.12 1.26 -7.58
N LYS A 198 -1.32 0.31 -7.07
CA LYS A 198 -0.69 0.44 -5.74
C LYS A 198 0.21 1.65 -5.64
N ALA A 199 1.01 1.93 -6.67
CA ALA A 199 1.82 3.15 -6.73
C ALA A 199 0.92 4.39 -6.68
N ALA A 200 -0.15 4.43 -7.47
CA ALA A 200 -1.10 5.55 -7.46
C ALA A 200 -1.73 5.77 -6.08
N GLU A 201 -2.23 4.71 -5.42
CA GLU A 201 -2.81 4.77 -4.08
C GLU A 201 -1.83 5.37 -3.05
N ALA A 202 -0.56 4.95 -3.08
CA ALA A 202 0.47 5.48 -2.19
C ALA A 202 0.73 6.98 -2.44
N TYR A 203 0.81 7.40 -3.71
CA TYR A 203 0.96 8.81 -4.09
C TYR A 203 -0.26 9.66 -3.71
N MET A 204 -1.48 9.17 -3.93
CA MET A 204 -2.71 9.85 -3.50
C MET A 204 -2.73 10.03 -1.99
N SER A 205 -2.44 8.96 -1.25
CA SER A 205 -2.41 8.98 0.21
C SER A 205 -1.36 9.96 0.73
N LEU A 206 -0.15 9.96 0.15
CA LEU A 206 0.90 10.92 0.53
C LEU A 206 0.50 12.36 0.21
N GLY A 207 -0.20 12.58 -0.92
CA GLY A 207 -0.77 13.88 -1.27
C GLY A 207 -1.79 14.38 -0.26
N ASN A 208 -2.69 13.50 0.20
CA ASN A 208 -3.73 13.84 1.19
C ASN A 208 -3.16 14.29 2.53
N VAL A 209 -2.03 13.70 2.96
CA VAL A 209 -1.38 14.05 4.24
C VAL A 209 -0.25 15.08 4.08
N SER A 210 -0.11 15.69 2.90
CA SER A 210 0.90 16.70 2.62
C SER A 210 0.30 18.11 2.51
N SER A 211 1.13 19.13 2.77
CA SER A 211 0.73 20.52 2.59
C SER A 211 0.25 20.79 1.17
N ILE A 212 -0.78 21.62 1.05
CA ILE A 212 -1.39 22.05 -0.22
C ILE A 212 -0.35 22.77 -1.09
N LYS A 213 0.71 23.31 -0.49
CA LYS A 213 1.82 23.97 -1.18
C LYS A 213 2.72 23.00 -1.96
N VAL A 214 2.70 21.71 -1.62
CA VAL A 214 3.65 20.70 -2.14
C VAL A 214 2.99 19.39 -2.55
N ASN A 215 1.67 19.25 -2.43
CA ASN A 215 0.98 17.98 -2.67
C ASN A 215 0.62 17.73 -4.14
N GLU A 216 0.55 18.78 -4.97
CA GLU A 216 0.20 18.70 -6.39
C GLU A 216 1.05 17.68 -7.18
N PRO A 217 2.39 17.62 -7.03
CA PRO A 217 3.20 16.62 -7.72
C PRO A 217 2.83 15.19 -7.38
N TYR A 218 2.36 14.92 -6.16
CA TYR A 218 1.95 13.59 -5.75
C TYR A 218 0.65 13.17 -6.45
N PHE A 219 -0.36 14.04 -6.49
CA PHE A 219 -1.60 13.75 -7.21
C PHE A 219 -1.40 13.62 -8.72
N ARG A 220 -0.55 14.45 -9.31
CA ARG A 220 -0.19 14.30 -10.73
C ARG A 220 0.49 12.96 -11.00
N ALA A 221 1.43 12.53 -10.15
CA ALA A 221 2.07 11.22 -10.28
C ALA A 221 1.07 10.08 -10.17
N ALA A 222 0.12 10.15 -9.24
CA ALA A 222 -0.94 9.16 -9.12
C ALA A 222 -1.80 9.07 -10.39
N LEU A 223 -2.26 10.20 -10.93
CA LEU A 223 -3.06 10.24 -12.15
C LEU A 223 -2.31 9.67 -13.36
N LEU A 224 -0.99 9.93 -13.47
CA LEU A 224 -0.16 9.31 -14.51
C LEU A 224 -0.13 7.78 -14.39
N TYR A 225 0.01 7.25 -13.17
CA TYR A 225 -0.02 5.80 -12.96
C TYR A 225 -1.40 5.20 -13.22
N LEU A 226 -2.49 5.86 -12.82
CA LEU A 226 -3.85 5.40 -13.13
C LEU A 226 -4.13 5.40 -14.63
N GLN A 227 -3.68 6.43 -15.35
CA GLN A 227 -3.80 6.49 -16.81
C GLN A 227 -2.98 5.39 -17.51
N GLU A 228 -1.80 5.07 -16.99
CA GLU A 228 -1.00 3.95 -17.50
C GLU A 228 -1.67 2.61 -17.17
N ALA A 229 -2.22 2.46 -15.95
CA ALA A 229 -2.89 1.25 -15.51
C ALA A 229 -4.12 0.93 -16.37
N SER A 230 -4.93 1.93 -16.73
CA SER A 230 -6.11 1.76 -17.59
C SER A 230 -5.79 1.35 -19.03
N ARG A 231 -4.52 1.44 -19.44
CA ARG A 231 -4.03 0.99 -20.75
C ARG A 231 -3.42 -0.41 -20.71
N VAL A 232 -3.24 -1.01 -19.53
CA VAL A 232 -2.72 -2.37 -19.41
C VAL A 232 -3.79 -3.36 -19.89
N PRO A 233 -3.48 -4.27 -20.83
CA PRO A 233 -4.44 -5.27 -21.30
C PRO A 233 -5.00 -6.12 -20.16
N ASP A 234 -6.28 -6.46 -20.25
CA ASP A 234 -7.00 -7.32 -19.30
C ASP A 234 -7.03 -6.82 -17.85
N TYR A 235 -6.63 -5.56 -17.61
CA TYR A 235 -6.71 -4.92 -16.31
C TYR A 235 -7.81 -3.86 -16.28
N ASN A 236 -8.69 -3.95 -15.27
CA ASN A 236 -9.69 -2.94 -15.00
C ASN A 236 -9.33 -2.23 -13.70
N LEU A 237 -9.38 -0.90 -13.72
CA LEU A 237 -9.22 -0.10 -12.51
C LEU A 237 -10.37 -0.39 -11.53
N PRO A 238 -10.10 -0.42 -10.21
CA PRO A 238 -11.15 -0.35 -9.21
C PRO A 238 -12.09 0.84 -9.47
N ALA A 239 -13.39 0.66 -9.30
CA ALA A 239 -14.40 1.66 -9.68
C ALA A 239 -14.15 3.05 -9.08
N HIS A 240 -13.70 3.12 -7.82
CA HIS A 240 -13.39 4.39 -7.17
C HIS A 240 -12.18 5.11 -7.79
N LEU A 241 -11.17 4.37 -8.28
CA LEU A 241 -10.01 4.93 -8.96
C LEU A 241 -10.30 5.30 -10.41
N GLN A 242 -11.22 4.55 -11.06
CA GLN A 242 -11.73 4.91 -12.37
C GLN A 242 -12.45 6.26 -12.31
N HIS A 243 -13.38 6.45 -11.37
CA HIS A 243 -14.05 7.73 -11.18
C HIS A 243 -13.07 8.86 -10.87
N TYR A 244 -12.08 8.61 -9.99
CA TYR A 244 -11.04 9.60 -9.69
C TYR A 244 -10.25 10.02 -10.94
N LEU A 245 -9.87 9.06 -11.80
CA LEU A 245 -9.17 9.36 -13.05
C LEU A 245 -10.06 10.16 -14.03
N GLU A 246 -11.35 9.87 -14.09
CA GLU A 246 -12.31 10.58 -14.94
C GLU A 246 -12.53 12.03 -14.49
N ASP A 247 -12.66 12.24 -13.17
CA ASP A 247 -12.90 13.57 -12.59
C ASP A 247 -11.68 14.49 -12.68
N PHE A 248 -10.48 13.96 -12.38
CA PHE A 248 -9.28 14.78 -12.21
C PHE A 248 -8.26 14.65 -13.35
N GLY A 249 -8.31 13.56 -14.13
CA GLY A 249 -7.39 13.30 -15.24
C GLY A 249 -7.37 14.40 -16.31
N PRO A 250 -8.54 14.85 -16.82
CA PRO A 250 -8.59 15.89 -17.85
C PRO A 250 -7.99 17.23 -17.42
N VAL A 251 -8.11 17.57 -16.13
CA VAL A 251 -7.67 18.86 -15.57
C VAL A 251 -6.18 18.85 -15.22
N ALA A 252 -5.66 17.74 -14.71
CA ALA A 252 -4.28 17.66 -14.21
C ALA A 252 -3.24 17.28 -15.28
N LEU A 253 -3.69 16.63 -16.37
CA LEU A 253 -2.83 16.09 -17.44
C LEU A 253 -3.00 16.81 -18.79
N GLY A 254 -3.95 17.74 -18.92
CA GLY A 254 -4.12 18.63 -20.08
C GLY A 254 -3.21 19.86 -20.00
#